data_AF-D6XV41-F1
#
_entry.id   AF-D6XV41-F1
#
_cell.length_a   1.000
_cell.length_b   1.000
_cell.length_c   1.000
_cell.angle_alpha   90.00
_cell.angle_beta   90.00
_cell.angle_gamma   90.00
#
_symmetry.space_group_name_H-M   'P 1'
#
loop_
_entity.id
_entity.type
_entity.pdbx_description
1 polymer ?
#
loop_
_entity_poly.entity_id
_entity_poly.type
_entity_poly.pdbx_seq_one_letter_code
_entity_poly.pdbx_strand_id
1 'polypeptide(L)'
;MAKQTLADIKRSIECYVGQEVTICANGGRKKTIERSGMLEGVYPSVFTVKLDRDKYPIERLSFSYTDLLTESVTLSLAEKV
;
A
#
# COMPACT_ATOMS: atom_id res chain seq x y z
N MET A 1 23.19 -7.22 -2.37
CA MET A 1 21.79 -6.99 -1.95
C MET A 1 20.89 -7.78 -2.87
N ALA A 2 19.96 -8.58 -2.34
CA ALA A 2 19.03 -9.35 -3.17
C ALA A 2 18.16 -8.38 -3.99
N LYS A 3 18.13 -8.57 -5.30
CA LYS A 3 17.31 -7.75 -6.20
C LYS A 3 15.86 -8.22 -6.06
N GLN A 4 15.07 -7.52 -5.26
CA GLN A 4 13.64 -7.81 -5.14
C GLN A 4 12.97 -7.47 -6.48
N THR A 5 12.28 -8.44 -7.08
CA THR A 5 11.57 -8.22 -8.34
C THR A 5 10.15 -7.71 -8.07
N LEU A 6 9.52 -7.08 -9.07
CA LEU A 6 8.10 -6.71 -8.96
C LEU A 6 7.21 -7.92 -8.69
N ALA A 7 7.60 -9.12 -9.17
CA ALA A 7 6.88 -10.35 -8.91
C ALA A 7 6.99 -10.81 -7.45
N ASP A 8 8.13 -10.55 -6.80
CA ASP A 8 8.32 -10.87 -5.37
C ASP A 8 7.53 -9.90 -4.49
N ILE A 9 7.52 -8.61 -4.84
CA ILE A 9 6.71 -7.59 -4.16
C ILE A 9 5.23 -7.94 -4.27
N LYS A 10 4.77 -8.27 -5.48
CA LYS A 10 3.39 -8.67 -5.72
C LYS A 10 2.99 -9.87 -4.85
N ARG A 11 3.79 -10.96 -4.87
CA ARG A 11 3.52 -12.15 -4.05
C ARG A 11 3.48 -11.83 -2.55
N SER A 12 4.39 -10.97 -2.08
CA SER A 12 4.39 -10.50 -0.69
C SER A 12 3.06 -9.82 -0.35
N ILE A 13 2.58 -8.92 -1.20
CA ILE A 13 1.32 -8.19 -0.99
C ILE A 13 0.09 -9.10 -1.06
N GLU A 14 0.07 -10.08 -1.95
CA GLU A 14 -1.04 -11.06 -2.04
C GLU A 14 -1.28 -11.77 -0.70
N CYS A 15 -0.22 -12.05 0.08
CA CYS A 15 -0.34 -12.68 1.39
C CYS A 15 -1.05 -11.81 2.45
N TYR A 16 -1.18 -10.51 2.22
CA TYR A 16 -1.76 -9.57 3.18
C TYR A 16 -3.17 -9.09 2.77
N VAL A 17 -3.75 -9.64 1.70
CA VAL A 17 -5.12 -9.28 1.28
C VAL A 17 -6.11 -9.57 2.41
N GLY A 18 -6.98 -8.60 2.70
CA GLY A 18 -7.93 -8.64 3.81
C GLY A 18 -7.35 -8.16 5.15
N GLN A 19 -6.07 -7.82 5.22
CA GLN A 19 -5.45 -7.27 6.44
C GLN A 19 -5.48 -5.74 6.43
N GLU A 20 -5.44 -5.17 7.62
CA GLU A 20 -5.31 -3.72 7.81
C GLU A 20 -3.85 -3.31 7.61
N VAL A 21 -3.67 -2.31 6.75
CA VAL A 21 -2.36 -1.79 6.35
C VAL A 21 -2.37 -0.27 6.47
N THR A 22 -1.21 0.29 6.80
CA THR A 22 -0.95 1.72 6.75
C THR A 22 -0.07 2.01 5.54
N ILE A 23 -0.52 2.96 4.72
CA ILE A 23 0.20 3.43 3.56
C ILE A 23 0.75 4.82 3.82
N CYS A 24 2.06 4.99 3.61
CA CYS A 24 2.72 6.28 3.59
C CYS A 24 3.19 6.58 2.17
N ALA A 25 2.66 7.63 1.52
CA ALA A 25 3.09 8.02 0.17
C ALA A 25 3.74 9.40 0.14
N ASN A 26 4.86 9.49 -0.57
CA ASN A 26 5.69 10.68 -0.71
C ASN A 26 5.18 11.56 -1.87
N GLY A 27 4.30 12.51 -1.55
CA GLY A 27 3.68 13.44 -2.49
C GLY A 27 4.55 14.66 -2.88
N GLY A 28 5.87 14.57 -2.76
CA GLY A 28 6.82 15.63 -3.14
C GLY A 28 7.41 16.44 -1.98
N ARG A 29 7.79 17.70 -2.22
CA ARG A 29 8.73 18.52 -1.40
C ARG A 29 8.37 18.77 0.08
N LYS A 30 7.22 18.33 0.59
CA LYS A 30 6.84 18.44 2.02
C LYS A 30 5.53 17.73 2.39
N LYS A 31 4.97 16.90 1.50
CA LYS A 31 3.68 16.24 1.73
C LYS A 31 3.87 14.73 1.75
N THR A 32 3.82 14.16 2.94
CA THR A 32 3.66 12.72 3.13
C THR A 32 2.20 12.49 3.50
N ILE A 33 1.50 11.65 2.73
CA ILE A 33 0.17 11.19 3.12
C ILE A 33 0.32 9.90 3.89
N GLU A 34 -0.31 9.81 5.05
CA GLU A 34 -0.39 8.58 5.85
C GLU A 34 -1.87 8.22 6.00
N ARG A 35 -2.23 7.01 5.57
CA ARG A 35 -3.61 6.52 5.62
C ARG A 35 -3.65 5.03 5.93
N SER A 36 -4.55 4.66 6.83
CA SER A 36 -4.81 3.27 7.16
C SER A 36 -6.09 2.78 6.51
N GLY A 37 -6.09 1.52 6.09
CA GLY A 37 -7.23 0.87 5.46
C GLY A 37 -6.99 -0.62 5.26
N MET A 38 -7.99 -1.30 4.70
CA MET A 38 -7.91 -2.73 4.41
C MET A 38 -7.31 -2.95 3.02
N LEU A 39 -6.32 -3.82 2.89
CA LEU A 39 -5.83 -4.26 1.59
C LEU A 39 -6.95 -5.06 0.89
N GLU A 40 -7.62 -4.44 -0.08
CA GLU A 40 -8.85 -4.96 -0.68
C GLU A 40 -8.55 -5.95 -1.81
N GLY A 41 -7.49 -5.72 -2.58
CA GLY A 41 -7.19 -6.57 -3.71
C GLY A 41 -5.85 -6.29 -4.37
N VAL A 42 -5.41 -7.28 -5.16
CA VAL A 42 -4.15 -7.27 -5.89
C VAL A 42 -4.42 -7.60 -7.35
N TYR A 43 -3.90 -6.77 -8.25
CA TYR A 43 -4.12 -6.82 -9.68
C TYR A 43 -2.79 -6.88 -10.44
N PRO A 44 -2.75 -7.17 -11.75
CA PRO A 44 -1.49 -7.34 -12.47
C PRO A 44 -0.48 -6.19 -12.33
N SER A 45 -0.94 -4.94 -12.17
CA SER A 45 -0.07 -3.76 -12.12
C SER A 45 -0.16 -2.95 -10.84
N VAL A 46 -1.21 -3.15 -10.03
CA VAL A 46 -1.51 -2.33 -8.85
C VAL A 46 -2.13 -3.19 -7.75
N PHE A 47 -2.06 -2.69 -6.52
CA PHE A 47 -2.87 -3.16 -5.40
C PHE A 47 -3.79 -2.04 -4.92
N THR A 48 -4.89 -2.40 -4.27
CA THR A 48 -5.92 -1.45 -3.82
C THR A 48 -6.12 -1.56 -2.32
N VAL A 49 -6.16 -0.41 -1.64
CA VAL A 49 -6.47 -0.27 -0.21
C VAL A 49 -7.80 0.45 -0.09
N LYS A 50 -8.76 -0.20 0.57
CA LYS A 50 -10.05 0.38 0.93
C LYS A 50 -9.90 1.16 2.23
N LEU A 51 -10.18 2.45 2.18
CA LEU A 51 -10.14 3.35 3.31
C LEU A 51 -11.48 3.37 4.05
N ASP A 52 -11.42 3.74 5.32
CA ASP A 52 -12.59 4.04 6.12
C ASP A 52 -13.27 5.32 5.61
N ARG A 53 -14.53 5.20 5.17
CA ARG A 53 -15.34 6.30 4.62
C ARG A 53 -15.67 7.36 5.68
N ASP A 54 -15.69 6.99 6.96
CA ASP A 54 -15.97 7.92 8.05
C ASP A 54 -14.74 8.81 8.35
N LYS A 55 -13.53 8.32 8.02
CA LYS A 55 -12.27 9.04 8.25
C LYS A 55 -11.77 9.81 7.03
N TYR A 56 -12.07 9.33 5.82
CA TYR A 56 -11.53 9.90 4.59
C TYR A 56 -12.61 10.09 3.52
N PRO A 57 -12.59 11.21 2.77
CA PRO A 57 -13.56 11.47 1.70
C PRO A 57 -13.35 10.57 0.45
N ILE A 58 -12.28 9.77 0.42
CA ILE A 58 -11.93 8.88 -0.67
C ILE A 58 -12.05 7.44 -0.15
N GLU A 59 -12.78 6.60 -0.89
CA GLU A 59 -13.05 5.23 -0.47
C GLU A 59 -11.87 4.27 -0.75
N ARG A 60 -11.12 4.48 -1.82
CA ARG A 60 -10.05 3.56 -2.26
C ARG A 60 -8.83 4.31 -2.75
N LEU A 61 -7.67 3.73 -2.48
CA LEU A 61 -6.40 4.13 -3.08
C LEU A 61 -5.79 2.94 -3.81
N SER A 62 -5.14 3.20 -4.93
CA SER A 62 -4.39 2.19 -5.66
C SER A 62 -2.97 2.66 -5.90
N PHE A 63 -2.01 1.75 -5.72
CA PHE A 63 -0.59 2.00 -5.92
C PHE A 63 0.03 0.87 -6.73
N SER A 64 1.10 1.17 -7.46
CA SER A 64 1.82 0.18 -8.26
C SER A 64 2.91 -0.53 -7.44
N TYR A 65 3.36 -1.68 -7.91
CA TYR A 65 4.52 -2.37 -7.30
C TYR A 65 5.81 -1.58 -7.49
N THR A 66 5.88 -0.76 -8.54
CA THR A 66 6.99 0.15 -8.76
C THR A 66 7.07 1.19 -7.66
N ASP A 67 5.92 1.68 -7.16
CA ASP A 67 5.90 2.68 -6.09
C ASP A 67 6.51 2.16 -4.78
N LEU A 68 6.33 0.87 -4.50
CA LEU A 68 6.97 0.20 -3.37
C LEU A 68 8.44 -0.06 -3.64
N LEU A 69 8.78 -0.46 -4.86
CA LEU A 69 10.17 -0.70 -5.27
C LEU A 69 11.02 0.58 -5.21
N THR A 70 10.43 1.73 -5.52
CA THR A 70 11.10 3.03 -5.52
C THR A 70 10.91 3.81 -4.21
N GLU A 71 10.27 3.20 -3.21
CA GLU A 71 9.98 3.81 -1.91
C GLU A 71 9.19 5.14 -2.01
N SER A 72 8.51 5.38 -3.15
CA SER A 72 7.55 6.48 -3.26
C SER A 72 6.33 6.21 -2.39
N VAL A 73 6.07 4.94 -2.11
CA VAL A 73 5.06 4.43 -1.19
C VAL A 73 5.69 3.40 -0.26
N THR A 74 5.36 3.44 1.01
CA THR A 74 5.66 2.37 1.97
C THR A 74 4.37 1.79 2.53
N LEU A 75 4.37 0.47 2.72
CA LEU A 75 3.26 -0.30 3.29
C LEU A 75 3.74 -0.94 4.58
N SER A 76 3.02 -0.68 5.66
CA SER A 76 3.23 -1.31 6.97
C SER A 76 1.98 -2.06 7.39
N LEU A 77 2.15 -3.25 7.95
CA LEU A 77 1.03 -3.96 8.59
C LEU A 77 0.67 -3.24 9.89
N ALA A 78 -0.62 -3.11 10.17
CA ALA A 78 -1.04 -2.68 11.50
C ALA A 78 -0.72 -3.81 12.48
N GLU A 79 0.30 -3.64 13.32
CA GLU A 79 0.54 -4.57 14.43
C GLU A 79 -0.69 -4.58 15.34
N LYS A 80 -1.34 -5.74 15.43
CA LYS A 80 -2.32 -5.98 16.49
C LYS A 80 -1.54 -6.20 17.78
N VAL A 81 -1.55 -5.19 18.64
CA VAL A 81 -1.16 -5.32 20.06
C VAL A 81 -2.20 -6.13 20.80
#